data_AF-A0A075H560-F1
#
_entry.id   AF-A0A075H560-F1
#
_cell.length_a   1.000
_cell.length_b   1.000
_cell.length_c   1.000
_cell.angle_alpha   90.00
_cell.angle_beta   90.00
_cell.angle_gamma   90.00
#
_symmetry.space_group_name_H-M   'P 1'
#
loop_
_entity.id
_entity.type
_entity.pdbx_description
1 polymer ?
#
loop_
_entity_poly.entity_id
_entity_poly.type
_entity_poly.pdbx_seq_one_letter_code
_entity_poly.pdbx_strand_id
1 'polypeptide(L)'
;MLKDEPKTFEQIRSALSGAGFNVAIANAKKNGWIKIEKDNSDSLVSIKEKPIETPEEKLLSFIGEKTVSQEEITNSLAMKILLSRPNYITQTSEKLKNISLTDAALSLDTSISSSGAIDVEADVSSIFAARTHPLQDTIDEIREIFVNLGFSEIFGSMTQSSFWNFDALFTPQDHPARELQDTFYLEDTELKNPATSSQIKNISSSHRKNWKYDWKLSESQKMVLRTHTTCVTIKYLAEQKPENARIFSLGRVFRNEKVSYKHLVEFNQIEGIVIGNNTTLRDLMGIQKEFYKKLGLTKIKFWPTFFPYTEPSLQTMVYNEKLGKWIELFGMGIFRPEVTKPLGIDKPVLAWGGGIERIAMLKYELDDVREFYNNNLSWLRSV
;
A
#
# COMPACT_ATOMS: atom_id res chain seq x y z
N MET A 1 -51.30 23.35 -29.35
CA MET A 1 -50.98 23.10 -30.77
C MET A 1 -52.10 22.43 -31.55
N LEU A 2 -52.79 21.44 -30.95
CA LEU A 2 -53.90 20.74 -31.59
C LEU A 2 -55.22 21.53 -31.57
N LYS A 3 -55.39 22.49 -30.65
CA LYS A 3 -56.60 23.33 -30.48
C LYS A 3 -57.87 22.47 -30.52
N ASP A 4 -58.51 22.28 -31.68
CA ASP A 4 -59.62 21.34 -31.88
C ASP A 4 -59.55 20.57 -33.23
N GLU A 5 -58.44 20.66 -33.97
CA GLU A 5 -58.26 20.01 -35.28
C GLU A 5 -57.18 18.92 -35.23
N PRO A 6 -57.41 17.74 -35.85
CA PRO A 6 -56.39 16.70 -35.96
C PRO A 6 -55.19 17.18 -36.79
N LYS A 7 -53.97 16.90 -36.33
CA LYS A 7 -52.73 17.24 -37.06
C LYS A 7 -51.86 16.02 -37.31
N THR A 8 -51.10 16.04 -38.41
CA THR A 8 -50.16 14.95 -38.73
C THR A 8 -48.91 15.02 -37.86
N PHE A 9 -48.21 13.88 -37.71
CA PHE A 9 -46.96 13.81 -36.97
C PHE A 9 -45.92 14.80 -37.50
N GLU A 10 -45.83 14.98 -38.82
CA GLU A 10 -44.87 15.90 -39.44
C GLU A 10 -45.15 17.36 -39.07
N GLN A 11 -46.42 17.78 -39.04
CA GLN A 11 -46.82 19.13 -38.63
C GLN A 11 -46.51 19.42 -37.16
N ILE A 12 -46.66 18.42 -36.28
CA ILE A 12 -46.35 18.59 -34.85
C ILE A 12 -44.82 18.56 -34.66
N ARG A 13 -44.11 17.75 -35.43
CA ARG A 13 -42.65 17.60 -35.36
C ARG A 13 -41.89 18.80 -35.95
N SER A 14 -42.46 19.53 -36.90
CA SER A 14 -41.86 20.79 -37.38
C SER A 14 -42.02 21.91 -36.35
N ALA A 15 -43.13 21.91 -35.62
CA ALA A 15 -43.47 22.98 -34.68
C ALA A 15 -42.85 22.78 -33.28
N LEU A 16 -42.57 21.54 -32.89
CA LEU A 16 -41.75 21.20 -31.73
C LEU A 16 -40.33 20.92 -32.22
N SER A 17 -39.32 21.67 -31.78
CA SER A 17 -37.92 21.49 -32.16
C SER A 17 -37.41 20.05 -31.95
N GLY A 18 -37.61 19.18 -32.95
CA GLY A 18 -37.23 17.78 -33.12
C GLY A 18 -37.16 16.86 -31.88
N ALA A 19 -36.28 17.17 -30.94
CA ALA A 19 -36.08 16.46 -29.68
C ALA A 19 -37.31 16.49 -28.74
N GLY A 20 -38.10 17.58 -28.76
CA GLY A 20 -39.29 17.71 -27.91
C GLY A 20 -40.49 16.87 -28.37
N PHE A 21 -40.54 16.51 -29.66
CA PHE A 21 -41.68 15.83 -30.27
C PHE A 21 -41.93 14.44 -29.66
N ASN A 22 -40.90 13.59 -29.60
CA ASN A 22 -41.04 12.22 -29.11
C ASN A 22 -41.49 12.19 -27.64
N VAL A 23 -40.94 13.09 -26.82
CA VAL A 23 -41.27 13.18 -25.38
C VAL A 23 -42.71 13.70 -25.20
N ALA A 24 -43.11 14.73 -25.96
CA ALA A 24 -44.45 15.29 -25.90
C ALA A 24 -45.52 14.26 -26.30
N ILE A 25 -45.31 13.52 -27.40
CA ILE A 25 -46.24 12.48 -27.86
C ILE A 25 -46.31 11.31 -26.86
N ALA A 26 -45.17 10.87 -26.33
CA ALA A 26 -45.13 9.80 -25.34
C ALA A 26 -45.89 10.15 -24.06
N ASN A 27 -45.67 11.36 -23.52
CA ASN A 27 -46.36 11.83 -22.32
C ASN A 27 -47.85 12.07 -22.57
N ALA A 28 -48.22 12.70 -23.68
CA ALA A 28 -49.62 12.94 -24.03
C ALA A 28 -50.40 11.63 -24.22
N LYS A 29 -49.76 10.60 -24.80
CA LYS A 29 -50.34 9.26 -24.91
C LYS A 29 -50.46 8.56 -23.55
N LYS A 30 -49.43 8.65 -22.71
CA LYS A 30 -49.41 8.05 -21.36
C LYS A 30 -50.53 8.61 -20.47
N ASN A 31 -50.78 9.92 -20.55
CA ASN A 31 -51.82 10.58 -19.79
C ASN A 31 -53.21 10.53 -20.47
N GLY A 32 -53.33 9.86 -21.62
CA GLY A 32 -54.62 9.69 -22.32
C GLY A 32 -55.17 10.95 -23.01
N TRP A 33 -54.39 12.02 -23.12
CA TRP A 33 -54.83 13.31 -23.66
C TRP A 33 -55.04 13.31 -25.17
N ILE A 34 -54.39 12.40 -25.89
CA ILE A 34 -54.45 12.32 -27.36
C ILE A 34 -54.92 10.95 -27.86
N LYS A 35 -55.56 10.94 -29.02
CA LYS A 35 -55.87 9.75 -29.82
C LYS A 35 -55.06 9.80 -31.11
N ILE A 36 -54.53 8.66 -31.52
CA ILE A 36 -53.75 8.55 -32.76
C ILE A 36 -54.48 7.58 -33.69
N GLU A 37 -54.86 8.06 -34.86
CA GLU A 37 -55.53 7.29 -35.91
C GLU A 37 -54.64 7.25 -37.16
N LYS A 38 -54.65 6.13 -37.89
CA LYS A 38 -53.88 5.98 -39.13
C LYS A 38 -54.77 6.27 -40.33
N ASP A 39 -54.34 7.17 -41.20
CA ASP A 39 -54.99 7.45 -42.47
C ASP A 39 -53.96 7.32 -43.61
N ASN A 40 -54.21 6.38 -44.54
CA ASN A 40 -53.54 6.20 -45.83
C ASN A 40 -52.07 6.66 -45.94
N SER A 41 -51.23 6.19 -44.99
CA SER A 41 -49.77 6.36 -44.81
C SER A 41 -49.27 7.34 -43.73
N ASP A 42 -50.14 8.19 -43.16
CA ASP A 42 -49.79 9.13 -42.09
C ASP A 42 -50.58 8.91 -40.79
N SER A 43 -50.02 9.33 -39.66
CA SER A 43 -50.68 9.26 -38.34
C SER A 43 -51.23 10.62 -37.94
N LEU A 44 -52.55 10.70 -37.74
CA LEU A 44 -53.28 11.88 -37.28
C LEU A 44 -53.42 11.84 -35.75
N VAL A 45 -53.09 12.96 -35.09
CA VAL A 45 -53.23 13.14 -33.64
C VAL A 45 -54.39 14.08 -33.37
N SER A 46 -55.38 13.63 -32.60
CA SER A 46 -56.51 14.44 -32.12
C SER A 46 -56.55 14.49 -30.58
N ILE A 47 -57.17 15.54 -30.03
CA ILE A 47 -57.33 15.67 -28.57
C ILE A 47 -58.49 14.76 -28.13
N LYS A 48 -58.24 13.93 -27.11
CA LYS A 48 -59.25 13.12 -26.44
C LYS A 48 -59.75 13.77 -25.16
N GLU A 49 -58.84 14.38 -24.39
CA GLU A 49 -59.15 15.04 -23.14
C GLU A 49 -58.24 16.27 -22.97
N LYS A 50 -58.77 17.35 -22.38
CA LYS A 50 -57.97 18.55 -22.13
C LYS A 50 -56.92 18.25 -21.07
N PRO A 51 -55.63 18.56 -21.31
CA PRO A 51 -54.59 18.37 -20.30
C PRO A 51 -54.90 19.13 -19.02
N ILE A 52 -54.73 18.47 -17.87
CA ILE A 52 -54.78 19.11 -16.56
C ILE A 52 -53.37 19.63 -16.26
N GLU A 53 -53.29 20.87 -15.78
CA GLU A 53 -52.03 21.49 -15.40
C GLU A 53 -51.31 20.68 -14.31
N THR A 54 -50.08 20.29 -14.61
CA THR A 54 -49.24 19.48 -13.72
C THR A 54 -48.77 20.28 -12.50
N PRO A 55 -48.41 19.62 -11.38
CA PRO A 55 -47.84 20.31 -10.23
C PRO A 55 -46.58 21.13 -10.55
N GLU A 56 -45.75 20.66 -11.49
CA GLU A 56 -44.57 21.37 -11.98
C GLU A 56 -44.95 22.62 -12.79
N GLU A 57 -45.95 22.55 -13.66
CA GLU A 57 -46.46 23.71 -14.43
C GLU A 57 -47.07 24.76 -13.50
N LYS A 58 -47.83 24.33 -12.48
CA LYS A 58 -48.35 25.24 -11.44
C LYS A 58 -47.24 25.95 -10.69
N LEU A 59 -46.17 25.22 -10.34
CA LEU A 59 -45.03 25.79 -9.63
C LEU A 59 -44.24 26.78 -10.51
N LEU A 60 -44.04 26.46 -11.80
CA LEU A 60 -43.42 27.38 -12.76
C LEU A 60 -44.27 28.63 -12.98
N SER A 61 -45.60 28.49 -13.07
CA SER A 61 -46.55 29.60 -13.17
C SER A 61 -46.54 30.49 -11.92
N PHE A 62 -46.45 29.88 -10.74
CA PHE A 62 -46.37 30.57 -9.46
C PHE A 62 -45.06 31.35 -9.28
N ILE A 63 -43.92 30.75 -9.63
CA ILE A 63 -42.60 31.43 -9.57
C ILE A 63 -42.52 32.52 -10.66
N GLY A 64 -42.91 32.19 -11.89
CA GLY A 64 -42.82 33.08 -13.04
C GLY A 64 -41.39 33.62 -13.23
N GLU A 65 -41.27 34.94 -13.35
CA GLU A 65 -39.97 35.64 -13.40
C GLU A 65 -39.51 36.16 -12.03
N LYS A 66 -40.22 35.82 -10.95
CA LYS A 66 -39.94 36.35 -9.61
C LYS A 66 -39.00 35.44 -8.83
N THR A 67 -38.29 36.03 -7.87
CA THR A 67 -37.61 35.29 -6.81
C THR A 67 -38.59 35.05 -5.67
N VAL A 68 -38.75 33.78 -5.29
CA VAL A 68 -39.71 33.35 -4.26
C VAL A 68 -38.95 32.64 -3.13
N SER A 69 -39.35 32.89 -1.88
CA SER A 69 -38.78 32.19 -0.73
C SER A 69 -39.13 30.71 -0.77
N GLN A 70 -38.19 29.83 -0.38
CA GLN A 70 -38.42 28.39 -0.34
C GLN A 70 -39.59 28.00 0.59
N GLU A 71 -39.88 28.81 1.61
CA GLU A 71 -40.96 28.59 2.58
C GLU A 71 -42.36 28.78 1.97
N GLU A 72 -42.47 29.54 0.88
CA GLU A 72 -43.74 29.80 0.18
C GLU A 72 -44.10 28.70 -0.84
N ILE A 73 -43.18 27.75 -1.08
CA ILE A 73 -43.37 26.65 -2.04
C ILE A 73 -44.07 25.48 -1.36
N THR A 74 -45.37 25.31 -1.64
CA THR A 74 -46.21 24.27 -1.04
C THR A 74 -45.91 22.85 -1.52
N ASN A 75 -45.34 22.67 -2.71
CA ASN A 75 -45.02 21.35 -3.27
C ASN A 75 -43.51 21.12 -3.41
N SER A 76 -42.91 20.54 -2.37
CA SER A 76 -41.48 20.24 -2.31
C SER A 76 -41.02 19.20 -3.34
N LEU A 77 -41.92 18.33 -3.81
CA LEU A 77 -41.58 17.27 -4.77
C LEU A 77 -41.39 17.86 -6.17
N ALA A 78 -42.32 18.72 -6.60
CA ALA A 78 -42.23 19.45 -7.87
C ALA A 78 -40.97 20.33 -7.91
N MET A 79 -40.65 21.01 -6.80
CA MET A 79 -39.43 21.81 -6.67
C MET A 79 -38.16 20.98 -6.89
N LYS A 80 -38.03 19.82 -6.24
CA LYS A 80 -36.86 18.94 -6.40
C LYS A 80 -36.69 18.44 -7.84
N ILE A 81 -37.79 18.09 -8.50
CA ILE A 81 -37.77 17.63 -9.90
C ILE A 81 -37.31 18.76 -10.81
N LEU A 82 -37.81 19.98 -10.63
CA LEU A 82 -37.41 21.13 -11.44
C LEU A 82 -35.97 21.58 -11.18
N LEU A 83 -35.48 21.54 -9.94
CA LEU A 83 -34.07 21.82 -9.61
C LEU A 83 -33.10 20.80 -10.20
N SER A 84 -33.52 19.54 -10.41
CA SER A 84 -32.68 18.53 -11.07
C SER A 84 -32.51 18.78 -12.58
N ARG A 85 -33.34 19.67 -13.16
CA ARG A 85 -33.30 20.00 -14.59
C ARG A 85 -32.60 21.35 -14.79
N PRO A 86 -31.59 21.43 -15.66
CA PRO A 86 -30.89 22.68 -15.92
C PRO A 86 -31.85 23.74 -16.49
N ASN A 87 -31.69 24.99 -16.06
CA ASN A 87 -32.36 26.19 -16.56
C ASN A 87 -33.87 26.35 -16.28
N TYR A 88 -34.48 25.53 -15.41
CA TYR A 88 -35.89 25.70 -15.02
C TYR A 88 -36.08 26.53 -13.74
N ILE A 89 -35.30 26.26 -12.69
CA ILE A 89 -35.30 27.03 -11.44
C ILE A 89 -33.84 27.14 -10.97
N THR A 90 -33.44 28.32 -10.47
CA THR A 90 -32.13 28.53 -9.85
C THR A 90 -32.32 28.82 -8.36
N GLN A 91 -31.63 28.07 -7.50
CA GLN A 91 -31.65 28.29 -6.05
C GLN A 91 -30.40 29.05 -5.62
N THR A 92 -30.58 30.25 -5.08
CA THR A 92 -29.51 31.05 -4.46
C THR A 92 -29.60 30.90 -2.94
N SER A 93 -28.50 30.54 -2.28
CA SER A 93 -28.44 30.43 -0.82
C SER A 93 -27.32 31.30 -0.25
N GLU A 94 -27.65 32.21 0.66
CA GLU A 94 -26.67 32.95 1.44
C GLU A 94 -26.41 32.24 2.78
N LYS A 95 -25.15 31.94 3.07
CA LYS A 95 -24.72 31.36 4.35
C LYS A 95 -23.99 32.42 5.16
N LEU A 96 -24.64 32.91 6.22
CA LEU A 96 -23.99 33.79 7.19
C LEU A 96 -23.33 32.96 8.29
N LYS A 97 -22.04 33.19 8.52
CA LYS A 97 -21.28 32.60 9.62
C LYS A 97 -20.97 33.72 10.62
N ASN A 98 -21.64 33.72 11.75
CA ASN A 98 -21.31 34.65 12.84
C ASN A 98 -20.03 34.16 13.51
N ILE A 99 -18.96 34.95 13.40
CA ILE A 99 -17.70 34.73 14.10
C ILE A 99 -17.75 35.59 15.35
N SER A 100 -17.90 34.97 16.52
CA SER A 100 -17.76 35.63 17.82
C SER A 100 -16.41 35.28 18.43
N LEU A 101 -15.83 36.23 19.16
CA LEU A 101 -14.62 36.01 19.95
C LEU A 101 -14.93 35.05 21.11
N THR A 102 -13.94 34.25 21.50
CA THR A 102 -14.01 33.39 22.68
C THR A 102 -13.83 34.19 23.96
N ASP A 103 -14.27 33.67 25.11
CA ASP A 103 -14.15 34.34 26.41
C ASP A 103 -12.69 34.70 26.78
N ALA A 104 -11.73 33.90 26.31
CA ALA A 104 -10.30 34.17 26.47
C ALA A 104 -9.83 35.42 25.68
N ALA A 105 -10.44 35.69 24.51
CA ALA A 105 -10.14 36.87 23.72
C ALA A 105 -10.85 38.14 24.27
N LEU A 106 -12.02 37.97 24.88
CA LEU A 106 -12.77 39.05 25.53
C LEU A 106 -12.13 39.54 26.85
N SER A 107 -11.29 38.71 27.47
CA SER A 107 -10.58 39.01 28.72
C SER A 107 -9.17 39.59 28.53
N LEU A 108 -8.72 39.77 27.28
CA LEU A 108 -7.49 40.49 26.97
C LEU A 108 -7.65 41.99 27.28
N ASP A 109 -6.76 42.52 28.11
CA ASP A 109 -6.74 43.94 28.48
C ASP A 109 -6.33 44.80 27.27
N THR A 110 -7.31 45.50 26.68
CA THR A 110 -7.12 46.39 25.54
C THR A 110 -6.44 47.71 25.90
N SER A 111 -6.23 48.00 27.19
CA SER A 111 -5.53 49.20 27.65
C SER A 111 -4.02 49.17 27.37
N ILE A 112 -3.47 47.99 27.04
CA ILE A 112 -2.11 47.82 26.50
C ILE A 112 -2.11 48.20 25.00
N SER A 113 -2.53 49.43 24.71
CA SER A 113 -2.50 49.99 23.35
C SER A 113 -1.11 50.54 22.95
N SER A 114 -0.08 50.31 23.79
CA SER A 114 1.29 50.77 23.56
C SER A 114 2.32 49.66 23.32
N SER A 115 1.92 48.39 23.25
CA SER A 115 2.80 47.40 22.62
C SER A 115 2.70 47.61 21.12
N GLY A 116 3.83 47.86 20.45
CA GLY A 116 3.89 48.12 19.01
C GLY A 116 3.12 47.08 18.18
N ALA A 117 2.81 47.44 16.92
CA ALA A 117 2.11 46.58 15.99
C ALA A 117 2.67 45.15 16.03
N ILE A 118 1.78 44.16 16.22
CA ILE A 118 2.17 42.75 16.19
C ILE A 118 2.59 42.44 14.75
N ASP A 119 3.84 42.05 14.58
CA ASP A 119 4.35 41.55 13.32
C ASP A 119 3.74 40.16 13.07
N VAL A 120 2.72 40.12 12.20
CA VAL A 120 2.02 38.89 11.82
C VAL A 120 2.84 38.00 10.89
N GLU A 121 3.97 38.50 10.38
CA GLU A 121 4.91 37.72 9.56
C GLU A 121 6.08 37.17 10.39
N ALA A 122 6.20 37.55 11.67
CA ALA A 122 7.26 37.06 12.54
C ALA A 122 7.10 35.56 12.82
N ASP A 123 8.21 34.83 12.76
CA ASP A 123 8.26 33.43 13.14
C ASP A 123 7.86 33.25 14.61
N VAL A 124 6.90 32.37 14.84
CA VAL A 124 6.49 31.97 16.19
C VAL A 124 7.45 30.90 16.74
N SER A 125 7.57 30.83 18.07
CA SER A 125 8.36 29.78 18.71
C SER A 125 7.84 28.40 18.28
N SER A 126 8.73 27.57 17.75
CA SER A 126 8.38 26.23 17.30
C SER A 126 8.10 25.31 18.50
N ILE A 127 6.93 24.67 18.51
CA ILE A 127 6.58 23.62 19.47
C ILE A 127 6.88 22.27 18.80
N PHE A 128 7.90 21.57 19.30
CA PHE A 128 8.26 20.25 18.79
C PHE A 128 7.40 19.17 19.45
N ALA A 129 6.41 18.66 18.73
CA ALA A 129 5.65 17.49 19.15
C ALA A 129 6.53 16.23 19.15
N ALA A 130 6.17 15.24 19.96
CA ALA A 130 6.81 13.93 19.92
C ALA A 130 6.61 13.29 18.53
N ARG A 131 7.68 12.72 17.97
CA ARG A 131 7.68 12.01 16.68
C ARG A 131 8.30 10.63 16.84
N THR A 132 7.83 9.70 16.03
CA THR A 132 8.45 8.38 15.88
C THR A 132 9.77 8.52 15.12
N HIS A 133 10.71 7.60 15.33
CA HIS A 133 11.95 7.59 14.57
C HIS A 133 11.68 7.22 13.10
N PRO A 134 12.24 7.91 12.09
CA PRO A 134 11.96 7.66 10.66
C PRO A 134 12.20 6.21 10.21
N LEU A 135 13.24 5.58 10.75
CA LEU A 135 13.52 4.17 10.49
C LEU A 135 12.42 3.26 11.07
N GLN A 136 11.88 3.60 12.24
CA GLN A 136 10.80 2.86 12.87
C GLN A 136 9.50 3.01 12.06
N ASP A 137 9.18 4.21 11.59
CA ASP A 137 8.03 4.43 10.69
C ASP A 137 8.14 3.61 9.41
N THR A 138 9.35 3.50 8.84
CA THR A 138 9.60 2.66 7.66
C THR A 138 9.47 1.17 7.98
N ILE A 139 9.95 0.73 9.14
CA ILE A 139 9.78 -0.65 9.62
C ILE A 139 8.30 -0.98 9.76
N ASP A 140 7.51 -0.08 10.35
CA ASP A 140 6.09 -0.29 10.61
C ASP A 140 5.28 -0.32 9.31
N GLU A 141 5.58 0.58 8.36
CA GLU A 141 5.00 0.57 7.01
C GLU A 141 5.30 -0.75 6.27
N ILE A 142 6.56 -1.19 6.26
CA ILE A 142 6.96 -2.45 5.61
C ILE A 142 6.25 -3.64 6.27
N ARG A 143 6.17 -3.67 7.60
CA ARG A 143 5.46 -4.71 8.34
C ARG A 143 3.99 -4.75 7.93
N GLU A 144 3.32 -3.60 7.89
CA GLU A 144 1.92 -3.48 7.51
C GLU A 144 1.68 -3.97 6.07
N ILE A 145 2.58 -3.62 5.13
CA ILE A 145 2.47 -4.08 3.74
C ILE A 145 2.53 -5.60 3.65
N PHE A 146 3.45 -6.27 4.35
CA PHE A 146 3.55 -7.73 4.29
C PHE A 146 2.38 -8.43 4.97
N VAL A 147 1.88 -7.88 6.08
CA VAL A 147 0.64 -8.37 6.71
C VAL A 147 -0.54 -8.25 5.73
N ASN A 148 -0.66 -7.12 5.03
CA ASN A 148 -1.69 -6.90 4.00
C ASN A 148 -1.54 -7.85 2.78
N LEU A 149 -0.33 -8.34 2.50
CA LEU A 149 -0.08 -9.37 1.48
C LEU A 149 -0.34 -10.81 1.99
N GLY A 150 -0.82 -10.95 3.23
CA GLY A 150 -1.19 -12.20 3.86
C GLY A 150 -0.02 -12.95 4.50
N PHE A 151 1.08 -12.27 4.82
CA PHE A 151 2.18 -12.87 5.57
C PHE A 151 1.94 -12.77 7.08
N SER A 152 2.40 -13.78 7.83
CA SER A 152 2.44 -13.75 9.30
C SER A 152 3.86 -13.46 9.80
N GLU A 153 4.00 -12.56 10.76
CA GLU A 153 5.29 -12.24 11.37
C GLU A 153 5.72 -13.33 12.35
N ILE A 154 6.99 -13.73 12.28
CA ILE A 154 7.63 -14.64 13.23
C ILE A 154 8.85 -13.98 13.86
N PHE A 155 9.11 -14.33 15.12
CA PHE A 155 10.22 -13.81 15.89
C PHE A 155 11.28 -14.89 16.12
N GLY A 156 12.53 -14.47 16.16
CA GLY A 156 13.66 -15.34 16.49
C GLY A 156 14.71 -14.61 17.29
N SER A 157 15.50 -15.35 18.06
CA SER A 157 16.61 -14.79 18.84
C SER A 157 17.64 -14.10 17.94
N MET A 158 18.26 -13.05 18.48
CA MET A 158 19.41 -12.37 17.88
C MET A 158 20.66 -13.26 17.87
N THR A 159 20.74 -14.24 18.77
CA THR A 159 21.81 -15.24 18.82
C THR A 159 21.35 -16.54 18.17
N GLN A 160 22.17 -17.14 17.33
CA GLN A 160 21.88 -18.40 16.66
C GLN A 160 23.10 -19.32 16.71
N SER A 161 22.89 -20.62 16.71
CA SER A 161 23.99 -21.56 16.45
C SER A 161 24.45 -21.42 14.99
N SER A 162 25.74 -21.59 14.72
CA SER A 162 26.30 -21.69 13.36
C SER A 162 25.57 -22.72 12.50
N PHE A 163 25.01 -23.77 13.11
CA PHE A 163 24.13 -24.73 12.44
C PHE A 163 22.96 -24.05 11.72
N TRP A 164 22.11 -23.32 12.44
CA TRP A 164 20.94 -22.64 11.85
C TRP A 164 21.32 -21.40 11.05
N ASN A 165 22.40 -20.70 11.43
CA ASN A 165 22.84 -19.52 10.72
C ASN A 165 23.50 -19.85 9.36
N PHE A 166 24.12 -21.02 9.21
CA PHE A 166 24.87 -21.33 8.00
C PHE A 166 24.65 -22.75 7.46
N ASP A 167 24.83 -23.79 8.28
CA ASP A 167 24.81 -25.18 7.80
C ASP A 167 23.45 -25.58 7.23
N ALA A 168 22.37 -25.20 7.92
CA ALA A 168 20.99 -25.46 7.51
C ALA A 168 20.65 -24.75 6.20
N LEU A 169 21.34 -23.66 5.89
CA LEU A 169 21.24 -22.90 4.64
C LEU A 169 22.30 -23.35 3.62
N PHE A 170 22.81 -24.57 3.75
CA PHE A 170 23.72 -25.20 2.78
C PHE A 170 25.01 -24.39 2.48
N THR A 171 25.36 -23.44 3.35
CA THR A 171 26.58 -22.65 3.24
C THR A 171 27.74 -23.48 3.78
N PRO A 172 28.83 -23.74 3.02
CA PRO A 172 29.89 -24.64 3.50
C PRO A 172 30.67 -24.06 4.69
N GLN A 173 31.36 -24.90 5.46
CA GLN A 173 32.05 -24.49 6.70
C GLN A 173 33.31 -23.65 6.48
N ASP A 174 33.89 -23.71 5.28
CA ASP A 174 35.03 -22.90 4.82
C ASP A 174 34.58 -21.61 4.08
N HIS A 175 33.29 -21.29 4.11
CA HIS A 175 32.77 -20.12 3.42
C HIS A 175 33.29 -18.82 4.06
N PRO A 176 33.77 -17.82 3.29
CA PRO A 176 34.33 -16.58 3.84
C PRO A 176 33.40 -15.84 4.81
N ALA A 177 32.10 -15.84 4.55
CA ALA A 177 31.11 -15.23 5.46
C ALA A 177 31.10 -15.82 6.89
N ARG A 178 31.71 -16.98 7.13
CA ARG A 178 31.86 -17.58 8.47
C ARG A 178 33.15 -17.15 9.18
N GLU A 179 34.05 -16.46 8.50
CA GLU A 179 35.29 -16.00 9.10
C GLU A 179 35.00 -14.94 10.18
N LEU A 180 35.90 -14.83 11.16
CA LEU A 180 35.79 -13.86 12.27
C LEU A 180 35.72 -12.40 11.76
N GLN A 181 36.28 -12.15 10.59
CA GLN A 181 36.25 -10.84 9.93
C GLN A 181 34.87 -10.48 9.36
N ASP A 182 33.93 -11.43 9.25
CA ASP A 182 32.60 -11.23 8.66
C ASP A 182 31.47 -11.51 9.67
N THR A 183 31.70 -12.37 10.66
CA THR A 183 30.69 -12.80 11.64
C THR A 183 31.14 -12.62 13.08
N PHE A 184 30.23 -12.13 13.94
CA PHE A 184 30.46 -12.08 15.39
C PHE A 184 30.12 -13.42 16.05
N TYR A 185 31.15 -14.11 16.50
CA TYR A 185 31.03 -15.31 17.33
C TYR A 185 30.94 -14.92 18.81
N LEU A 186 30.15 -15.68 19.57
CA LEU A 186 30.06 -15.52 21.02
C LEU A 186 31.14 -16.36 21.69
N GLU A 187 32.00 -15.72 22.47
CA GLU A 187 33.02 -16.39 23.27
C GLU A 187 32.37 -17.30 24.33
N ASP A 188 33.00 -18.44 24.59
CA ASP A 188 32.62 -19.43 25.62
C ASP A 188 31.15 -19.91 25.59
N THR A 189 30.46 -19.73 24.46
CA THR A 189 29.05 -20.08 24.31
C THR A 189 28.87 -21.08 23.18
N GLU A 190 28.68 -22.35 23.55
CA GLU A 190 28.42 -23.44 22.60
C GLU A 190 27.09 -24.12 22.89
N LEU A 191 26.32 -24.35 21.84
CA LEU A 191 25.09 -25.12 21.91
C LEU A 191 25.39 -26.58 21.59
N LYS A 192 25.54 -27.41 22.64
CA LYS A 192 25.89 -28.85 22.50
C LYS A 192 25.05 -29.59 21.47
N ASN A 193 23.74 -29.35 21.45
CA ASN A 193 22.81 -29.96 20.50
C ASN A 193 22.07 -28.87 19.74
N PRO A 194 22.59 -28.40 18.59
CA PRO A 194 21.97 -27.29 17.88
C PRO A 194 20.65 -27.68 17.17
N ALA A 195 20.47 -28.97 16.89
CA ALA A 195 19.29 -29.53 16.25
C ALA A 195 19.13 -31.01 16.64
N THR A 196 18.08 -31.66 16.16
CA THR A 196 17.89 -33.11 16.38
C THR A 196 19.00 -33.92 15.71
N SER A 197 19.33 -35.09 16.27
CA SER A 197 20.38 -35.97 15.71
C SER A 197 20.10 -36.36 14.25
N SER A 198 18.83 -36.48 13.87
CA SER A 198 18.41 -36.73 12.49
C SER A 198 18.74 -35.55 11.57
N GLN A 199 18.39 -34.33 11.97
CA GLN A 199 18.70 -33.11 11.20
C GLN A 199 20.21 -32.93 11.02
N ILE A 200 20.99 -33.11 12.09
CA ILE A 200 22.47 -33.02 12.03
C ILE A 200 23.03 -34.07 11.08
N LYS A 201 22.57 -35.32 11.17
CA LYS A 201 23.00 -36.40 10.28
C LYS A 201 22.67 -36.09 8.82
N ASN A 202 21.45 -35.66 8.53
CA ASN A 202 21.00 -35.35 7.17
C ASN A 202 21.76 -34.17 6.56
N ILE A 203 21.92 -33.07 7.31
CA ILE A 203 22.66 -31.88 6.86
C ILE A 203 24.13 -32.23 6.66
N SER A 204 24.78 -32.88 7.62
CA SER A 204 26.20 -33.26 7.46
C SER A 204 26.43 -34.19 6.27
N SER A 205 25.48 -35.09 5.99
CA SER A 205 25.54 -36.00 4.83
C SER A 205 25.36 -35.23 3.51
N SER A 206 24.43 -34.26 3.47
CA SER A 206 24.24 -33.35 2.32
C SER A 206 25.51 -32.54 2.04
N HIS A 207 26.13 -31.98 3.08
CA HIS A 207 27.37 -31.22 2.94
C HIS A 207 28.53 -32.08 2.44
N ARG A 208 28.79 -33.24 3.07
CA ARG A 208 29.85 -34.17 2.62
C ARG A 208 29.65 -34.59 1.17
N LYS A 209 28.42 -34.92 0.79
CA LYS A 209 28.09 -35.38 -0.57
C LYS A 209 28.33 -34.30 -1.62
N ASN A 210 27.91 -33.06 -1.35
CA ASN A 210 27.88 -32.01 -2.36
C ASN A 210 29.13 -31.13 -2.34
N TRP A 211 29.63 -30.74 -1.16
CA TRP A 211 30.80 -29.88 -0.99
C TRP A 211 32.12 -30.66 -0.85
N LYS A 212 32.07 -31.97 -0.63
CA LYS A 212 33.25 -32.88 -0.60
C LYS A 212 34.31 -32.51 0.46
N TYR A 213 33.86 -32.10 1.65
CA TYR A 213 34.72 -31.88 2.82
C TYR A 213 34.19 -32.62 4.05
N ASP A 214 35.04 -32.76 5.07
CA ASP A 214 34.66 -33.33 6.35
C ASP A 214 33.90 -32.31 7.20
N TRP A 215 32.57 -32.42 7.19
CA TRP A 215 31.70 -31.61 8.04
C TRP A 215 31.96 -31.88 9.53
N LYS A 216 32.28 -30.82 10.29
CA LYS A 216 32.62 -30.87 11.71
C LYS A 216 31.46 -30.36 12.57
N LEU A 217 31.03 -31.15 13.56
CA LEU A 217 29.96 -30.75 14.48
C LEU A 217 30.38 -29.56 15.36
N SER A 218 31.65 -29.49 15.75
CA SER A 218 32.18 -28.41 16.60
C SER A 218 31.95 -27.02 15.99
N GLU A 219 32.12 -26.89 14.67
CA GLU A 219 31.87 -25.62 13.97
C GLU A 219 30.40 -25.19 14.02
N SER A 220 29.48 -26.15 14.01
CA SER A 220 28.03 -25.93 14.05
C SER A 220 27.50 -25.63 15.44
N GLN A 221 28.21 -26.03 16.49
CA GLN A 221 27.87 -25.80 17.90
C GLN A 221 28.21 -24.38 18.36
N LYS A 222 29.16 -23.70 17.69
CA LYS A 222 29.50 -22.30 17.97
C LYS A 222 28.27 -21.41 17.86
N MET A 223 28.13 -20.46 18.78
CA MET A 223 27.07 -19.45 18.73
C MET A 223 27.55 -18.18 18.04
N VAL A 224 26.66 -17.55 17.29
CA VAL A 224 26.90 -16.29 16.56
C VAL A 224 25.78 -15.30 16.82
N LEU A 225 26.08 -14.01 16.69
CA LEU A 225 25.04 -13.03 16.40
C LEU A 225 24.56 -13.28 14.97
N ARG A 226 23.24 -13.40 14.77
CA ARG A 226 22.67 -13.76 13.46
C ARG A 226 23.09 -12.76 12.39
N THR A 227 23.58 -13.26 11.27
CA THR A 227 24.07 -12.43 10.15
C THR A 227 22.96 -12.03 9.17
N HIS A 228 21.84 -12.74 9.26
CA HIS A 228 20.65 -12.56 8.44
C HIS A 228 19.45 -13.20 9.16
N THR A 229 18.24 -12.80 8.82
CA THR A 229 16.99 -13.37 9.35
C THR A 229 16.65 -14.76 8.78
N THR A 230 17.43 -15.28 7.82
CA THR A 230 17.14 -16.54 7.10
C THR A 230 17.24 -17.77 7.98
N CYS A 231 18.09 -17.67 8.99
CA CYS A 231 18.19 -18.67 10.04
C CYS A 231 16.88 -18.84 10.83
N VAL A 232 16.08 -17.78 10.96
CA VAL A 232 14.81 -17.81 11.71
C VAL A 232 13.71 -18.48 10.87
N THR A 233 13.59 -18.12 9.60
CA THR A 233 12.57 -18.65 8.69
C THR A 233 12.81 -20.14 8.40
N ILE A 234 14.05 -20.56 8.13
CA ILE A 234 14.37 -21.97 7.87
C ILE A 234 14.19 -22.85 9.12
N LYS A 235 14.54 -22.33 10.29
CA LYS A 235 14.35 -23.02 11.57
C LYS A 235 12.86 -23.20 11.86
N TYR A 236 12.05 -22.14 11.66
CA TYR A 236 10.60 -22.24 11.78
C TYR A 236 10.02 -23.31 10.85
N LEU A 237 10.43 -23.35 9.58
CA LEU A 237 9.95 -24.40 8.66
C LEU A 237 10.34 -25.81 9.12
N ALA A 238 11.56 -25.99 9.64
CA ALA A 238 12.03 -27.28 10.11
C ALA A 238 11.26 -27.78 11.35
N GLU A 239 10.85 -26.86 12.23
CA GLU A 239 10.15 -27.16 13.47
C GLU A 239 8.64 -27.33 13.26
N GLN A 240 8.01 -26.38 12.56
CA GLN A 240 6.55 -26.31 12.41
C GLN A 240 6.02 -27.13 11.23
N LYS A 241 6.85 -27.34 10.19
CA LYS A 241 6.50 -28.07 8.97
C LYS A 241 5.11 -27.73 8.40
N PRO A 242 4.79 -26.44 8.22
CA PRO A 242 3.47 -26.04 7.73
C PRO A 242 3.25 -26.56 6.30
N GLU A 243 2.01 -26.92 5.98
CA GLU A 243 1.71 -27.39 4.63
C GLU A 243 1.78 -26.27 3.59
N ASN A 244 1.20 -25.12 3.89
CA ASN A 244 1.29 -23.90 3.09
C ASN A 244 1.37 -22.73 4.05
N ALA A 245 2.32 -21.81 3.82
CA ALA A 245 2.49 -20.66 4.69
C ALA A 245 3.14 -19.50 3.94
N ARG A 246 2.81 -18.29 4.38
CA ARG A 246 3.50 -17.04 4.05
C ARG A 246 3.95 -16.44 5.37
N ILE A 247 5.25 -16.43 5.62
CA ILE A 247 5.78 -15.91 6.88
C ILE A 247 6.92 -14.95 6.59
N PHE A 248 7.11 -13.98 7.46
CA PHE A 248 8.27 -13.11 7.42
C PHE A 248 8.84 -12.91 8.82
N SER A 249 10.13 -12.59 8.88
CA SER A 249 10.81 -12.18 10.10
C SER A 249 11.47 -10.84 9.84
N LEU A 250 11.24 -9.90 10.73
CA LEU A 250 11.87 -8.58 10.73
C LEU A 250 12.69 -8.45 11.99
N GLY A 251 13.96 -8.07 11.86
CA GLY A 251 14.73 -7.68 13.02
C GLY A 251 16.20 -7.39 12.74
N ARG A 252 16.89 -6.99 13.80
CA ARG A 252 18.31 -6.62 13.72
C ARG A 252 19.20 -7.81 13.42
N VAL A 253 20.16 -7.61 12.53
CA VAL A 253 21.20 -8.58 12.15
C VAL A 253 22.56 -7.92 12.30
N PHE A 254 23.60 -8.74 12.39
CA PHE A 254 24.94 -8.29 12.76
C PHE A 254 25.97 -8.85 11.79
N ARG A 255 26.82 -8.00 11.23
CA ARG A 255 27.91 -8.40 10.33
C ARG A 255 29.15 -7.63 10.72
N ASN A 256 30.29 -8.32 10.80
CA ASN A 256 31.55 -7.69 11.16
C ASN A 256 32.18 -6.94 9.97
N GLU A 257 31.37 -6.20 9.23
CA GLU A 257 31.81 -5.43 8.06
C GLU A 257 32.35 -4.06 8.48
N LYS A 258 33.29 -3.54 7.70
CA LYS A 258 33.80 -2.18 7.91
C LYS A 258 32.67 -1.16 7.73
N VAL A 259 32.41 -0.38 8.78
CA VAL A 259 31.41 0.70 8.76
C VAL A 259 31.72 1.69 7.64
N SER A 260 30.71 1.99 6.84
CA SER A 260 30.76 2.97 5.74
C SER A 260 29.41 3.65 5.56
N TYR A 261 29.31 4.57 4.60
CA TYR A 261 28.06 5.24 4.24
C TYR A 261 26.93 4.30 3.76
N LYS A 262 27.27 3.05 3.40
CA LYS A 262 26.32 2.01 2.93
C LYS A 262 26.19 0.80 3.85
N HIS A 263 27.17 0.57 4.72
CA HIS A 263 27.30 -0.66 5.49
C HIS A 263 27.44 -0.32 6.97
N LEU A 264 26.56 -0.90 7.79
CA LEU A 264 26.64 -0.85 9.24
C LEU A 264 26.96 -2.24 9.78
N VAL A 265 27.55 -2.25 10.97
CA VAL A 265 27.81 -3.49 11.72
C VAL A 265 26.51 -4.14 12.19
N GLU A 266 25.50 -3.33 12.50
CA GLU A 266 24.16 -3.75 12.85
C GLU A 266 23.12 -2.98 12.04
N PHE A 267 22.14 -3.69 11.51
CA PHE A 267 21.07 -3.09 10.70
C PHE A 267 19.82 -4.00 10.71
N ASN A 268 18.69 -3.48 10.28
CA ASN A 268 17.42 -4.19 10.28
C ASN A 268 17.23 -4.91 8.95
N GLN A 269 17.10 -6.23 9.03
CA GLN A 269 16.76 -7.05 7.88
C GLN A 269 15.32 -7.53 7.99
N ILE A 270 14.62 -7.50 6.87
CA ILE A 270 13.38 -8.24 6.70
C ILE A 270 13.62 -9.40 5.74
N GLU A 271 13.00 -10.52 6.04
CA GLU A 271 12.95 -11.65 5.13
C GLU A 271 11.60 -12.33 5.19
N GLY A 272 11.08 -12.74 4.04
CA GLY A 272 9.91 -13.57 3.95
C GLY A 272 10.13 -14.82 3.13
N ILE A 273 9.33 -15.83 3.45
CA ILE A 273 9.26 -17.08 2.71
C ILE A 273 7.80 -17.44 2.38
N VAL A 274 7.62 -18.17 1.29
CA VAL A 274 6.35 -18.76 0.89
C VAL A 274 6.58 -20.23 0.56
N ILE A 275 5.89 -21.12 1.27
CA ILE A 275 5.92 -22.56 1.01
C ILE A 275 4.57 -23.00 0.42
N GLY A 276 4.61 -23.79 -0.64
CA GLY A 276 3.42 -24.40 -1.23
C GLY A 276 3.74 -25.30 -2.43
N ASN A 277 2.80 -26.19 -2.77
CA ASN A 277 3.04 -27.23 -3.79
C ASN A 277 3.28 -26.67 -5.21
N ASN A 278 2.62 -25.56 -5.56
CA ASN A 278 2.60 -25.01 -6.92
C ASN A 278 3.23 -23.62 -7.00
N THR A 279 4.13 -23.28 -6.07
CA THR A 279 4.77 -21.96 -6.07
C THR A 279 5.92 -21.91 -7.06
N THR A 280 5.97 -20.83 -7.84
CA THR A 280 6.94 -20.62 -8.92
C THR A 280 7.70 -19.32 -8.73
N LEU A 281 8.80 -19.14 -9.49
CA LEU A 281 9.54 -17.87 -9.51
C LEU A 281 8.65 -16.68 -9.92
N ARG A 282 7.66 -16.91 -10.79
CA ARG A 282 6.69 -15.88 -11.22
C ARG A 282 5.88 -15.36 -10.04
N ASP A 283 5.47 -16.24 -9.12
CA ASP A 283 4.73 -15.85 -7.93
C ASP A 283 5.59 -14.96 -7.02
N LEU A 284 6.86 -15.34 -6.86
CA LEU A 284 7.83 -14.57 -6.08
C LEU A 284 8.09 -13.18 -6.70
N MET A 285 8.23 -13.09 -8.02
CA MET A 285 8.31 -11.80 -8.75
C MET A 285 7.04 -10.97 -8.58
N GLY A 286 5.86 -11.60 -8.59
CA GLY A 286 4.57 -10.95 -8.36
C GLY A 286 4.47 -10.35 -6.94
N ILE A 287 4.85 -11.12 -5.92
CA ILE A 287 4.88 -10.67 -4.52
C ILE A 287 5.80 -9.45 -4.37
N GLN A 288 7.02 -9.52 -4.91
CA GLN A 288 7.96 -8.39 -4.87
C GLN A 288 7.40 -7.17 -5.61
N LYS A 289 6.78 -7.36 -6.77
CA LYS A 289 6.16 -6.26 -7.52
C LYS A 289 5.06 -5.56 -6.75
N GLU A 290 4.18 -6.31 -6.10
CA GLU A 290 3.10 -5.72 -5.28
C GLU A 290 3.64 -5.04 -4.02
N PHE A 291 4.67 -5.61 -3.38
CA PHE A 291 5.35 -4.98 -2.24
C PHE A 291 5.92 -3.59 -2.62
N TYR A 292 6.76 -3.52 -3.65
CA TYR A 292 7.37 -2.25 -4.07
C TYR A 292 6.32 -1.25 -4.57
N LYS A 293 5.28 -1.71 -5.28
CA LYS A 293 4.16 -0.85 -5.68
C LYS A 293 3.44 -0.23 -4.49
N LYS A 294 3.21 -0.98 -3.41
CA LYS A 294 2.61 -0.46 -2.17
C LYS A 294 3.51 0.54 -1.44
N LEU A 295 4.84 0.41 -1.57
CA LEU A 295 5.81 1.43 -1.13
C LEU A 295 5.91 2.65 -2.06
N GLY A 296 5.15 2.71 -3.15
CA GLY A 296 5.23 3.80 -4.14
C GLY A 296 6.37 3.66 -5.16
N LEU A 297 7.10 2.54 -5.16
CA LEU A 297 8.22 2.25 -6.04
C LEU A 297 7.76 1.41 -7.25
N THR A 298 7.57 2.05 -8.40
CA THR A 298 6.95 1.40 -9.58
C THR A 298 7.97 0.92 -10.63
N LYS A 299 9.12 1.58 -10.74
CA LYS A 299 10.19 1.20 -11.67
C LYS A 299 11.08 0.12 -11.06
N ILE A 300 10.67 -1.13 -11.27
CA ILE A 300 11.38 -2.32 -10.79
C ILE A 300 11.88 -3.19 -11.95
N LYS A 301 13.03 -3.83 -11.77
CA LYS A 301 13.51 -4.92 -12.63
C LYS A 301 14.06 -6.05 -11.77
N PHE A 302 14.00 -7.26 -12.31
CA PHE A 302 14.58 -8.45 -11.69
C PHE A 302 15.87 -8.80 -12.41
N TRP A 303 16.95 -8.98 -11.66
CA TRP A 303 18.28 -9.25 -12.21
C TRP A 303 18.78 -10.61 -11.71
N PRO A 304 19.20 -11.54 -12.58
CA PRO A 304 19.78 -12.80 -12.15
C PRO A 304 21.04 -12.59 -11.32
N THR A 305 21.13 -13.28 -10.19
CA THR A 305 22.27 -13.22 -9.28
C THR A 305 22.52 -14.60 -8.68
N PHE A 306 23.52 -14.73 -7.81
CA PHE A 306 23.83 -15.99 -7.13
C PHE A 306 23.73 -15.81 -5.61
N PHE A 307 22.92 -16.67 -4.97
CA PHE A 307 22.96 -16.89 -3.53
C PHE A 307 23.16 -18.39 -3.26
N PRO A 308 24.03 -18.79 -2.33
CA PRO A 308 24.38 -20.20 -2.12
C PRO A 308 23.18 -21.13 -1.84
N TYR A 309 22.14 -20.59 -1.18
CA TYR A 309 20.97 -21.34 -0.72
C TYR A 309 19.75 -21.26 -1.63
N THR A 310 19.79 -20.52 -2.75
CA THR A 310 18.65 -20.44 -3.68
C THR A 310 19.03 -20.78 -5.13
N GLU A 311 18.12 -21.42 -5.85
CA GLU A 311 18.22 -21.72 -7.28
C GLU A 311 16.79 -21.87 -7.87
N PRO A 312 16.37 -21.02 -8.82
CA PRO A 312 17.06 -19.84 -9.34
C PRO A 312 17.12 -18.70 -8.33
N SER A 313 18.10 -17.81 -8.51
CA SER A 313 18.36 -16.63 -7.67
C SER A 313 18.22 -15.34 -8.49
N LEU A 314 17.50 -14.36 -7.94
CA LEU A 314 17.31 -13.03 -8.52
C LEU A 314 17.56 -11.96 -7.45
N GLN A 315 17.76 -10.71 -7.88
CA GLN A 315 17.68 -9.54 -7.03
C GLN A 315 16.68 -8.55 -7.61
N THR A 316 15.96 -7.87 -6.73
CA THR A 316 15.09 -6.77 -7.14
C THR A 316 15.88 -5.47 -7.17
N MET A 317 15.86 -4.83 -8.33
CA MET A 317 16.49 -3.54 -8.56
C MET A 317 15.39 -2.49 -8.73
N VAL A 318 15.49 -1.39 -7.99
CA VAL A 318 14.58 -0.25 -8.10
C VAL A 318 15.32 0.92 -8.73
N TYR A 319 14.67 1.63 -9.65
CA TYR A 319 15.26 2.82 -10.26
C TYR A 319 15.13 4.01 -9.32
N ASN A 320 16.26 4.62 -8.98
CA ASN A 320 16.30 5.89 -8.26
C ASN A 320 16.41 7.03 -9.29
N GLU A 321 15.36 7.84 -9.39
CA GLU A 321 15.27 8.96 -10.33
C GLU A 321 16.36 10.01 -10.09
N LYS A 322 16.62 10.34 -8.82
CA LYS A 322 17.57 11.37 -8.40
C LYS A 322 19.01 11.00 -8.76
N LEU A 323 19.37 9.73 -8.59
CA LEU A 323 20.69 9.20 -8.90
C LEU A 323 20.82 8.68 -10.33
N GLY A 324 19.72 8.65 -11.09
CA GLY A 324 19.68 8.15 -12.46
C GLY A 324 20.14 6.69 -12.61
N LYS A 325 20.00 5.87 -11.57
CA LYS A 325 20.58 4.52 -11.52
C LYS A 325 19.68 3.50 -10.85
N TRP A 326 19.89 2.24 -11.22
CA TRP A 326 19.24 1.09 -10.59
C TRP A 326 19.98 0.70 -9.30
N ILE A 327 19.23 0.55 -8.23
CA ILE A 327 19.74 0.20 -6.89
C ILE A 327 19.15 -1.14 -6.48
N GLU A 328 20.03 -2.02 -6.00
CA GLU A 328 19.67 -3.32 -5.45
C GLU A 328 19.08 -3.16 -4.05
N LEU A 329 17.88 -3.72 -3.84
CA LEU A 329 17.21 -3.70 -2.55
C LEU A 329 17.14 -5.09 -1.92
N PHE A 330 16.38 -6.01 -2.53
CA PHE A 330 16.18 -7.35 -1.97
C PHE A 330 16.79 -8.44 -2.85
N GLY A 331 17.47 -9.40 -2.22
CA GLY A 331 17.76 -10.70 -2.80
C GLY A 331 16.53 -11.61 -2.71
N MET A 332 16.36 -12.50 -3.68
CA MET A 332 15.21 -13.41 -3.75
C MET A 332 15.56 -14.68 -4.52
N GLY A 333 14.84 -15.77 -4.26
CA GLY A 333 15.02 -17.00 -5.01
C GLY A 333 14.16 -18.14 -4.47
N ILE A 334 14.36 -19.33 -5.02
CA ILE A 334 13.72 -20.56 -4.52
C ILE A 334 14.75 -21.34 -3.74
N PHE A 335 14.48 -21.72 -2.49
CA PHE A 335 15.45 -22.51 -1.72
C PHE A 335 15.80 -23.80 -2.46
N ARG A 336 17.11 -24.07 -2.44
CA ARG A 336 17.65 -25.27 -3.06
C ARG A 336 17.14 -26.54 -2.35
N PRO A 337 17.01 -27.66 -3.08
CA PRO A 337 16.70 -28.95 -2.47
C PRO A 337 17.67 -29.36 -1.36
N GLU A 338 18.94 -28.95 -1.44
CA GLU A 338 19.94 -29.24 -0.42
C GLU A 338 19.72 -28.48 0.90
N VAL A 339 18.90 -27.42 0.90
CA VAL A 339 18.45 -26.68 2.08
C VAL A 339 17.20 -27.35 2.66
N THR A 340 16.21 -27.65 1.82
CA THR A 340 14.88 -28.08 2.27
C THR A 340 14.79 -29.58 2.59
N LYS A 341 15.29 -30.46 1.71
CA LYS A 341 15.13 -31.92 1.86
C LYS A 341 15.77 -32.48 3.13
N PRO A 342 16.99 -32.06 3.57
CA PRO A 342 17.56 -32.57 4.82
C PRO A 342 16.72 -32.28 6.07
N LEU A 343 15.89 -31.24 6.01
CA LEU A 343 14.96 -30.82 7.07
C LEU A 343 13.58 -31.48 6.93
N GLY A 344 13.36 -32.32 5.91
CA GLY A 344 12.09 -32.99 5.64
C GLY A 344 11.05 -32.07 5.01
N ILE A 345 11.49 -31.06 4.24
CA ILE A 345 10.62 -30.14 3.52
C ILE A 345 10.70 -30.50 2.03
N ASP A 346 9.63 -31.08 1.50
CA ASP A 346 9.60 -31.58 0.11
C ASP A 346 8.98 -30.59 -0.89
N LYS A 347 8.42 -29.49 -0.38
CA LYS A 347 7.75 -28.46 -1.18
C LYS A 347 8.73 -27.35 -1.59
N PRO A 348 8.53 -26.70 -2.75
CA PRO A 348 9.25 -25.49 -3.08
C PRO A 348 9.01 -24.40 -2.02
N VAL A 349 10.09 -23.68 -1.69
CA VAL A 349 10.04 -22.55 -0.76
C VAL A 349 10.61 -21.34 -1.48
N LEU A 350 9.75 -20.36 -1.77
CA LEU A 350 10.18 -19.06 -2.25
C LEU A 350 10.73 -18.27 -1.06
N ALA A 351 11.85 -17.56 -1.25
CA ALA A 351 12.47 -16.75 -0.21
C ALA A 351 12.87 -15.39 -0.79
N TRP A 352 12.81 -14.35 0.04
CA TRP A 352 13.29 -13.01 -0.29
C TRP A 352 13.70 -12.27 0.97
N GLY A 353 14.65 -11.35 0.87
CA GLY A 353 15.02 -10.52 1.99
C GLY A 353 15.96 -9.39 1.62
N GLY A 354 16.07 -8.41 2.51
CA GLY A 354 17.02 -7.32 2.38
C GLY A 354 16.95 -6.33 3.54
N GLY A 355 17.91 -5.41 3.53
CA GLY A 355 18.03 -4.37 4.56
C GLY A 355 16.98 -3.28 4.41
N ILE A 356 16.36 -2.91 5.52
CA ILE A 356 15.31 -1.87 5.56
C ILE A 356 15.92 -0.49 5.41
N GLU A 357 17.13 -0.29 5.91
CA GLU A 357 17.86 0.97 5.84
C GLU A 357 18.00 1.47 4.42
N ARG A 358 18.23 0.59 3.43
CA ARG A 358 18.32 1.01 2.02
C ARG A 358 16.99 1.58 1.51
N ILE A 359 15.86 1.02 1.93
CA ILE A 359 14.52 1.53 1.57
C ILE A 359 14.30 2.88 2.28
N ALA A 360 14.64 2.98 3.56
CA ALA A 360 14.53 4.22 4.32
C ALA A 360 15.40 5.33 3.72
N MET A 361 16.64 5.03 3.32
CA MET A 361 17.53 5.99 2.63
C MET A 361 16.90 6.51 1.35
N LEU A 362 16.25 5.65 0.56
CA LEU A 362 15.53 6.09 -0.65
C LEU A 362 14.33 6.98 -0.31
N LYS A 363 13.58 6.65 0.74
CA LYS A 363 12.38 7.37 1.16
C LYS A 363 12.68 8.77 1.70
N TYR A 364 13.73 8.88 2.53
CA TYR A 364 14.13 10.14 3.16
C TYR A 364 15.26 10.87 2.41
N GLU A 365 15.59 10.40 1.20
CA GLU A 365 16.63 10.95 0.33
C GLU A 365 18.00 11.12 1.00
N LEU A 366 18.40 10.13 1.81
CA LEU A 366 19.69 10.10 2.49
C LEU A 366 20.75 9.35 1.68
N ASP A 367 21.96 9.89 1.67
CA ASP A 367 23.13 9.28 1.02
C ASP A 367 23.98 8.44 1.98
N ASP A 368 23.78 8.60 3.30
CA ASP A 368 24.52 7.91 4.35
C ASP A 368 23.58 7.25 5.36
N VAL A 369 23.71 5.94 5.50
CA VAL A 369 22.90 5.13 6.44
C VAL A 369 23.10 5.52 7.90
N ARG A 370 24.27 6.09 8.24
CA ARG A 370 24.61 6.46 9.62
C ARG A 370 23.77 7.61 10.15
N GLU A 371 23.17 8.43 9.27
CA GLU A 371 22.28 9.52 9.67
C GLU A 371 21.09 9.03 10.51
N PHE A 372 20.60 7.81 10.28
CA PHE A 372 19.55 7.19 11.10
C PHE A 372 20.00 6.85 12.54
N TYR A 373 21.31 6.80 12.81
CA TYR A 373 21.86 6.36 14.08
C TYR A 373 22.66 7.47 14.80
N ASN A 374 22.95 8.58 14.12
CA ASN A 374 23.66 9.75 14.68
C ASN A 374 22.82 10.55 15.68
N ASN A 375 21.51 10.28 15.81
CA ASN A 375 20.58 11.01 16.68
C ASN A 375 20.56 12.53 16.41
N ASN A 376 20.63 12.95 15.15
CA ASN A 376 20.54 14.36 14.77
C ASN A 376 19.11 14.89 15.01
N LEU A 377 18.89 15.52 16.17
CA LEU A 377 17.57 16.00 16.58
C LEU A 377 16.97 17.04 15.64
N SER A 378 17.78 17.88 14.99
CA SER A 378 17.29 18.87 14.04
C SER A 378 16.68 18.19 12.81
N TRP A 379 17.37 17.18 12.28
CA TRP A 379 16.84 16.38 11.17
C TRP A 379 15.61 15.58 11.60
N LEU A 380 15.68 14.86 12.72
CA LEU A 380 14.57 14.05 13.26
C LEU A 380 13.29 14.86 13.52
N ARG A 381 13.41 16.15 13.83
CA ARG A 381 12.27 17.06 14.00
C ARG A 381 11.66 17.53 12.68
N SER A 382 12.44 17.50 11.60
CA SER A 382 12.02 17.98 10.28
C SER A 382 11.29 16.93 9.45
N VAL A 383 11.60 15.64 9.67
CA VAL A 383 11.08 14.51 8.88
C VAL A 383 9.86 13.83 9.47
#